data_AF-A0A6P0HZL5-F1
#
_entry.id   AF-A0A6P0HZL5-F1
#
_cell.length_a   1.000
_cell.length_b   1.000
_cell.length_c   1.000
_cell.angle_alpha   90.00
_cell.angle_beta   90.00
_cell.angle_gamma   90.00
#
_symmetry.space_group_name_H-M   'P 1'
#
loop_
_entity.id
_entity.type
_entity.pdbx_description
1 polymer ?
#
loop_
_entity_poly.entity_id
_entity_poly.type
_entity_poly.pdbx_seq_one_letter_code
_entity_poly.pdbx_strand_id
1 'polypeptide(L)'
;MTSPKINKQNQVQQSVQEKIQIAKYNKLKELDLSGNTLTTLPESITKLTNLTTLDLSDNKLIELPESISQLTNLTTLDLSDNKLIEL
;
A
#
# COMPACT_ATOMS: atom_id res chain seq x y z
N MET A 1 -5.15 -10.07 26.59
CA MET A 1 -3.72 -10.26 26.22
C MET A 1 -3.70 -10.61 24.74
N THR A 2 -3.36 -9.68 23.86
CA THR A 2 -3.39 -9.90 22.41
C THR A 2 -2.19 -10.74 21.97
N SER A 3 -2.42 -11.72 21.09
CA SER A 3 -1.39 -12.64 20.61
C SER A 3 -0.26 -11.92 19.85
N PRO A 4 1.01 -12.37 19.93
CA PRO A 4 2.17 -11.70 19.32
C PRO A 4 2.02 -11.40 17.82
N LYS A 5 1.28 -12.27 17.09
CA LYS A 5 0.99 -12.11 15.66
C LYS A 5 0.14 -10.87 15.34
N ILE A 6 -0.89 -10.59 16.16
CA ILE A 6 -1.80 -9.45 15.95
C ILE A 6 -1.04 -8.12 16.15
N ASN A 7 -0.11 -8.09 17.10
CA ASN A 7 0.70 -6.90 17.37
C ASN A 7 1.63 -6.55 16.19
N LYS A 8 2.26 -7.56 15.56
CA LYS A 8 3.18 -7.33 14.42
C LYS A 8 2.45 -6.79 13.18
N GLN A 9 1.26 -7.30 12.87
CA GLN A 9 0.49 -6.82 11.70
C GLN A 9 -0.05 -5.40 11.91
N ASN A 10 -0.44 -5.06 13.14
CA ASN A 10 -0.84 -3.69 13.48
C ASN A 10 0.33 -2.69 13.35
N GLN A 11 1.55 -3.10 13.74
CA GLN A 11 2.74 -2.26 13.59
C GLN A 11 3.10 -2.01 12.12
N VAL A 12 2.99 -3.04 11.28
CA VAL A 12 3.17 -2.91 9.81
C VAL A 12 2.16 -1.92 9.22
N GLN A 13 0.87 -2.07 9.55
CA GLN A 13 -0.16 -1.18 9.02
C GLN A 13 0.05 0.27 9.49
N GLN A 14 0.48 0.46 10.75
CA GLN A 14 0.81 1.78 11.26
C GLN A 14 1.99 2.42 10.51
N SER A 15 3.09 1.70 10.32
CA SER A 15 4.26 2.25 9.62
C SER A 15 3.96 2.56 8.15
N VAL A 16 3.16 1.75 7.47
CA VAL A 16 2.69 2.02 6.11
C VAL A 16 1.78 3.25 6.07
N GLN A 17 0.88 3.40 7.04
CA GLN A 17 0.03 4.59 7.14
C GLN A 17 0.84 5.88 7.30
N GLU A 18 1.92 5.84 8.09
CA GLU A 18 2.86 6.96 8.27
C GLU A 18 3.60 7.28 6.97
N LYS A 19 4.10 6.27 6.24
CA LYS A 19 4.71 6.45 4.91
C LYS A 19 3.74 7.11 3.93
N ILE A 20 2.48 6.69 3.91
CA ILE A 20 1.43 7.30 3.07
C ILE A 20 1.21 8.77 3.44
N GLN A 21 1.19 9.13 4.73
CA GLN A 21 1.05 10.53 5.13
C GLN A 21 2.23 11.39 4.69
N ILE A 22 3.46 10.88 4.87
CA ILE A 22 4.68 11.55 4.42
C ILE A 22 4.65 11.73 2.90
N ALA A 23 4.28 10.69 2.15
CA ALA A 23 4.19 10.74 0.70
C ALA A 23 3.17 11.78 0.22
N LYS A 24 2.02 11.85 0.89
CA LYS A 24 0.96 12.83 0.60
C LYS A 24 1.46 14.25 0.82
N TYR A 25 2.08 14.52 1.97
CA TYR A 25 2.54 15.86 2.33
C TYR A 25 3.63 16.36 1.37
N ASN A 26 4.55 15.47 0.98
CA ASN A 26 5.64 15.79 0.06
C ASN A 26 5.24 15.73 -1.42
N LYS A 27 3.98 15.38 -1.73
CA LYS A 27 3.47 15.19 -3.11
C LYS A 27 4.39 14.29 -3.94
N LEU A 28 4.81 13.16 -3.36
CA LEU A 28 5.72 12.25 -4.03
C LEU A 28 5.11 11.72 -5.33
N LYS A 29 5.99 11.46 -6.31
CA LYS A 29 5.65 10.78 -7.57
C LYS A 29 5.88 9.28 -7.51
N GLU A 30 6.74 8.83 -6.61
CA GLU A 30 7.13 7.43 -6.47
C GLU A 30 6.99 7.04 -5.00
N LEU A 31 6.38 5.88 -4.75
CA LEU A 31 6.24 5.34 -3.41
C LEU A 31 6.50 3.83 -3.44
N ASP A 32 7.44 3.40 -2.61
CA ASP A 32 7.80 2.01 -2.40
C ASP A 32 7.23 1.52 -1.06
N LEU A 33 6.31 0.56 -1.13
CA LEU A 33 5.76 -0.21 -0.01
C LEU A 33 6.02 -1.71 -0.17
N SER A 34 7.04 -2.09 -0.95
CA SER A 34 7.43 -3.48 -1.13
C SER A 34 7.89 -4.13 0.19
N GLY A 35 7.73 -5.45 0.31
CA GLY A 35 8.30 -6.23 1.44
C GLY A 35 7.64 -5.97 2.80
N ASN A 36 6.44 -5.41 2.86
CA ASN A 36 5.79 -5.03 4.12
C ASN A 36 4.84 -6.11 4.68
N THR A 37 4.68 -7.27 4.03
CA THR A 37 3.72 -8.32 4.44
C THR A 37 2.26 -7.86 4.57
N LEU A 38 1.88 -6.78 3.88
CA LEU A 38 0.53 -6.23 3.87
C LEU A 38 -0.46 -7.25 3.35
N THR A 39 -1.57 -7.47 4.06
CA THR A 39 -2.70 -8.28 3.57
C THR A 39 -3.77 -7.44 2.91
N THR A 40 -3.86 -6.17 3.29
CA THR A 40 -4.75 -5.16 2.72
C THR A 40 -4.00 -3.86 2.60
N LEU A 41 -4.34 -3.05 1.59
CA LEU A 41 -3.78 -1.73 1.38
C LEU A 41 -4.72 -0.67 1.97
N PRO A 42 -4.25 0.28 2.79
CA PRO A 42 -5.12 1.31 3.36
C PRO A 42 -5.73 2.20 2.27
N GLU A 43 -7.04 2.48 2.34
CA GLU A 43 -7.72 3.39 1.39
C GLU A 43 -7.06 4.76 1.27
N SER A 44 -6.35 5.22 2.32
CA SER A 44 -5.65 6.51 2.27
C SER A 44 -4.61 6.63 1.15
N ILE A 45 -4.15 5.50 0.58
CA ILE A 45 -3.28 5.47 -0.60
C ILE A 45 -3.90 6.23 -1.78
N THR A 46 -5.22 6.19 -1.95
CA THR A 46 -5.91 6.80 -3.11
C THR A 46 -5.86 8.33 -3.11
N LYS A 47 -5.48 8.92 -1.97
CA LYS A 47 -5.25 10.37 -1.84
C LYS A 47 -3.91 10.81 -2.44
N LEU A 48 -3.05 9.89 -2.84
CA LEU A 48 -1.75 10.17 -3.44
C LEU A 48 -1.86 10.38 -4.95
N THR A 49 -2.72 11.31 -5.36
CA THR A 49 -3.05 11.55 -6.78
C THR A 49 -1.87 12.06 -7.62
N ASN A 50 -0.74 12.42 -7.00
CA ASN A 50 0.49 12.81 -7.71
C ASN A 50 1.39 11.61 -8.06
N LEU A 51 1.11 10.41 -7.54
CA LEU A 51 1.92 9.23 -7.81
C LEU A 51 1.85 8.84 -9.29
N THR A 52 3.03 8.58 -9.85
CA THR A 52 3.24 7.95 -11.15
C THR A 52 3.70 6.50 -10.98
N THR A 53 4.39 6.19 -9.89
CA THR A 53 4.89 4.85 -9.59
C THR A 53 4.51 4.42 -8.17
N LEU A 54 3.94 3.23 -8.05
CA LEU A 54 3.62 2.60 -6.77
C LEU A 54 4.11 1.15 -6.79
N ASP A 55 5.05 0.83 -5.93
CA ASP A 55 5.56 -0.53 -5.75
C ASP A 55 4.93 -1.17 -4.50
N LEU A 56 4.17 -2.24 -4.72
CA LEU A 56 3.55 -3.06 -3.68
C LEU A 56 4.07 -4.51 -3.74
N SER A 57 5.18 -4.77 -4.44
CA SER A 57 5.75 -6.10 -4.59
C SER A 57 6.12 -6.77 -3.26
N ASP A 58 6.24 -8.09 -3.23
CA ASP A 58 6.62 -8.85 -2.03
C ASP A 58 5.75 -8.54 -0.79
N ASN A 59 4.44 -8.48 -1.00
CA ASN A 59 3.44 -8.37 0.06
C ASN A 59 2.53 -9.61 0.08
N LYS A 60 1.41 -9.52 0.78
CA LYS A 60 0.41 -10.59 0.89
C LYS A 60 -0.98 -10.08 0.53
N LEU A 61 -1.05 -9.06 -0.33
CA LEU A 61 -2.31 -8.42 -0.70
C LEU A 61 -3.20 -9.47 -1.36
N ILE A 62 -4.43 -9.58 -0.88
CA ILE A 62 -5.46 -10.45 -1.46
C ILE A 62 -6.40 -9.67 -2.40
N GLU A 63 -6.49 -8.36 -2.20
CA GLU A 63 -7.29 -7.42 -2.97
C GLU A 63 -6.63 -6.04 -2.93
N LEU A 64 -7.03 -5.19 -3.88
CA LEU A 64 -6.77 -3.75 -3.86
C LEU A 64 -8.06 -3.03 -3.45
N PRO A 65 -7.98 -1.83 -2.85
CA PRO A 65 -9.19 -1.04 -2.61
C PRO A 65 -9.88 -0.72 -3.94
N GLU A 66 -11.22 -0.81 -3.99
CA GLU A 66 -12.00 -0.52 -5.20
C GLU A 66 -11.68 0.86 -5.81
N SER A 67 -11.28 1.79 -4.94
CA SER A 67 -10.91 3.15 -5.27
C SER A 67 -9.47 3.31 -5.77
N ILE A 68 -8.71 2.23 -6.02
CA ILE A 68 -7.33 2.31 -6.54
C ILE A 68 -7.24 3.05 -7.89
N SER A 69 -8.33 3.04 -8.66
CA SER A 69 -8.51 3.79 -9.91
C SER A 69 -8.45 5.32 -9.74
N GLN A 70 -8.55 5.85 -8.51
CA GLN A 70 -8.39 7.27 -8.22
C GLN A 70 -6.95 7.77 -8.33
N LEU A 71 -5.97 6.86 -8.41
CA LEU A 71 -4.57 7.19 -8.71
C LEU A 71 -4.41 7.52 -10.20
N THR A 72 -5.06 8.59 -10.65
CA THR A 72 -5.23 8.92 -12.08
C THR A 72 -3.93 9.22 -12.83
N ASN A 73 -2.86 9.55 -12.12
CA ASN A 73 -1.53 9.78 -12.71
C ASN A 73 -0.63 8.55 -12.67
N LEU A 74 -1.08 7.43 -12.09
CA LEU A 74 -0.29 6.22 -11.93
C LEU A 74 -0.05 5.57 -13.29
N THR A 75 1.21 5.42 -13.66
CA THR A 75 1.64 4.77 -14.90
C THR A 75 2.30 3.43 -14.63
N THR A 76 2.83 3.23 -13.43
CA THR A 76 3.49 2.00 -12.99
C THR A 76 2.92 1.56 -11.67
N LEU A 77 2.38 0.34 -11.64
CA LEU A 77 1.91 -0.34 -10.44
C LEU A 77 2.54 -1.73 -10.41
N ASP A 78 3.44 -1.96 -9.45
CA ASP A 78 4.02 -3.29 -9.24
C ASP A 78 3.26 -4.03 -8.15
N LEU A 79 2.76 -5.22 -8.49
CA LEU A 79 1.99 -6.11 -7.62
C LEU A 79 2.63 -7.50 -7.54
N SER A 80 3.87 -7.67 -8.03
CA SER A 80 4.53 -8.97 -8.05
C SER A 80 4.56 -9.59 -6.66
N ASP A 81 4.57 -10.92 -6.60
CA ASP A 81 4.71 -11.67 -5.36
C ASP A 81 3.63 -11.41 -4.28
N ASN A 82 2.45 -10.95 -4.69
CA ASN A 82 1.26 -10.87 -3.84
C ASN A 82 0.38 -12.14 -3.89
N LYS A 83 -0.82 -12.07 -3.28
CA LYS A 83 -1.82 -13.15 -3.22
C LYS A 83 -3.16 -12.72 -3.83
N LEU A 84 -3.11 -11.80 -4.80
CA LEU A 84 -4.30 -11.29 -5.49
C LEU A 84 -4.99 -12.45 -6.22
N ILE A 85 -6.28 -12.62 -5.96
CA ILE A 85 -7.05 -13.77 -6.47
C ILE A 85 -7.87 -13.37 -7.70
N GLU A 86 -8.15 -12.08 -7.87
CA GLU A 86 -8.79 -11.46 -9.03
C GLU A 86 -8.20 -10.06 -9.25
N LEU A 87 -8.18 -9.59 -10.50
CA LEU A 87 -7.87 -8.21 -10.89
C LEU A 87 -9.11 -7.57 -11.53
#